data_AF-A0A448BYI9-F1
#
_entry.id   AF-A0A448BYI9-F1
#
_cell.length_a   1.000
_cell.length_b   1.000
_cell.length_c   1.000
_cell.angle_alpha   90.00
_cell.angle_beta   90.00
_cell.angle_gamma   90.00
#
_symmetry.space_group_name_H-M   'P 1'
#
loop_
_entity.id
_entity.type
_entity.pdbx_description
1 polymer ?
#
loop_
_entity_poly.entity_id
_entity_poly.type
_entity_poly.pdbx_seq_one_letter_code
_entity_poly.pdbx_strand_id
1 'polypeptide(L)'
;MSIDSDDGFVVARTAEEAVDRLAELHRQATAALSQALKRYIKERIEPSEAERQNFHYPQLRIGYRCQGEVPSTTRAYAKVQVPGEYSVTVTHPDAFRKYLLEQLRPLMDDFTVQVQVGPSQQDIPYPYVVEQGDELAGSGVTAAELARVFPSTDLSAASDDIADGLYEWERADQLPLALFDAARVDFSLRRLVHYTGSDWRHVQP
;
A
#
# COMPACT_ATOMS: atom_id res chain seq x y z
N MET A 1 -8.26 -4.76 -27.13
CA MET A 1 -9.09 -3.79 -26.39
C MET A 1 -8.27 -3.37 -25.18
N SER A 2 -7.51 -2.29 -25.35
CA SER A 2 -6.58 -1.77 -24.35
C SER A 2 -7.39 -1.06 -23.28
N ILE A 3 -7.29 -1.53 -22.04
CA ILE A 3 -7.85 -0.85 -20.88
C ILE A 3 -6.80 0.21 -20.48
N ASP A 4 -6.76 1.32 -21.21
CA ASP A 4 -6.18 2.55 -20.68
C ASP A 4 -7.31 3.22 -19.88
N SER A 5 -7.42 2.82 -18.62
CA SER A 5 -8.34 3.41 -17.65
C SER A 5 -7.77 4.72 -17.13
N ASP A 6 -8.58 5.78 -17.21
CA ASP A 6 -8.38 7.18 -16.76
C ASP A 6 -8.14 7.34 -15.23
N ASP A 7 -7.78 6.25 -14.54
CA ASP A 7 -7.70 6.12 -13.07
C ASP A 7 -6.26 6.28 -12.54
N GLY A 8 -5.33 6.76 -13.37
CA GLY A 8 -3.92 7.01 -12.98
C GLY A 8 -3.03 5.75 -12.86
N PHE A 9 -3.53 4.59 -13.28
CA PHE A 9 -2.74 3.35 -13.33
C PHE A 9 -1.88 3.28 -14.59
N VAL A 10 -0.63 2.87 -14.40
CA VAL A 10 0.36 2.72 -15.48
C VAL A 10 0.83 1.26 -15.54
N VAL A 11 0.91 0.71 -16.75
CA VAL A 11 1.45 -0.64 -16.97
C VAL A 11 2.96 -0.62 -16.74
N ALA A 12 3.46 -1.49 -15.88
CA ALA A 12 4.88 -1.72 -15.66
C ALA A 12 5.38 -2.88 -16.54
N ARG A 13 6.49 -2.68 -17.24
CA ARG A 13 7.08 -3.69 -18.14
C ARG A 13 8.08 -4.59 -17.43
N THR A 14 8.58 -4.15 -16.27
CA THR A 14 9.50 -4.92 -15.42
C THR A 14 9.07 -4.82 -13.96
N ALA A 15 9.55 -5.77 -13.14
CA ALA A 15 9.32 -5.73 -11.71
C ALA A 15 9.94 -4.47 -11.07
N GLU A 16 11.10 -4.04 -11.56
CA GLU A 16 11.79 -2.82 -11.14
C GLU A 16 10.94 -1.57 -11.41
N GLU A 17 10.38 -1.44 -12.61
CA GLU A 17 9.50 -0.32 -12.95
C GLU A 17 8.26 -0.28 -12.05
N ALA A 18 7.68 -1.43 -11.73
CA ALA A 18 6.53 -1.51 -10.83
C ALA A 18 6.91 -1.02 -9.42
N VAL A 19 8.02 -1.52 -8.86
CA VAL A 19 8.46 -1.15 -7.51
C VAL A 19 8.93 0.31 -7.43
N ASP A 20 9.59 0.82 -8.47
CA ASP A 20 9.99 2.23 -8.55
C ASP A 20 8.77 3.14 -8.58
N ARG A 21 7.71 2.76 -9.32
CA ARG A 21 6.46 3.52 -9.37
C ARG A 21 5.70 3.47 -8.05
N LEU A 22 5.63 2.31 -7.39
CA LEU A 22 5.06 2.18 -6.05
C LEU A 22 5.78 3.12 -5.07
N ALA A 23 7.11 3.12 -5.11
CA ALA A 23 7.93 3.96 -4.26
C ALA A 23 7.74 5.45 -4.52
N GLU A 24 7.64 5.84 -5.79
CA GLU A 24 7.37 7.23 -6.13
C GLU A 24 6.01 7.70 -5.62
N LEU A 25 4.94 6.94 -5.88
CA LEU A 25 3.60 7.28 -5.42
C LEU A 25 3.52 7.34 -3.89
N HIS A 26 4.14 6.39 -3.19
CA HIS A 26 4.19 6.39 -1.73
C HIS A 26 4.92 7.63 -1.17
N ARG A 27 6.08 7.99 -1.75
CA ARG A 27 6.81 9.21 -1.35
C ARG A 27 5.99 10.47 -1.61
N GLN A 28 5.33 10.55 -2.76
CA GLN A 28 4.45 11.68 -3.08
C GLN A 28 3.31 11.81 -2.06
N ALA A 29 2.64 10.71 -1.73
CA ALA A 29 1.51 10.73 -0.82
C ALA A 29 1.90 11.08 0.62
N THR A 30 2.97 10.46 1.13
CA THR A 30 3.50 10.75 2.46
C THR A 30 4.03 12.18 2.57
N ALA A 31 4.69 12.71 1.54
CA ALA A 31 5.15 14.09 1.50
C ALA A 31 3.97 15.08 1.45
N ALA A 32 2.96 14.83 0.62
CA ALA A 32 1.77 15.67 0.52
C ALA A 32 1.02 15.74 1.86
N LEU A 33 0.82 14.59 2.52
CA LEU A 33 0.18 14.51 3.82
C LEU A 33 1.01 15.22 4.91
N SER A 34 2.32 15.02 4.93
CA SER A 34 3.22 15.71 5.88
C SER A 34 3.19 17.24 5.70
N GLN A 35 3.19 17.72 4.45
CA GLN A 35 3.09 19.16 4.16
C GLN A 35 1.74 19.74 4.59
N ALA A 36 0.65 19.04 4.31
CA ALA A 36 -0.69 19.45 4.72
C ALA A 36 -0.83 19.50 6.25
N LEU A 37 -0.30 18.51 6.97
CA LEU A 37 -0.25 18.49 8.43
C LEU A 37 0.52 19.69 8.98
N LYS A 38 1.73 19.96 8.47
CA LYS A 38 2.56 21.10 8.92
C LYS A 38 1.85 22.44 8.69
N ARG A 39 1.18 22.59 7.54
CA ARG A 39 0.40 23.78 7.21
C ARG A 39 -0.80 23.94 8.16
N TYR A 40 -1.53 22.87 8.47
CA TYR A 40 -2.64 22.93 9.42
C TYR A 40 -2.17 23.24 10.85
N ILE A 41 -1.07 22.63 11.29
CA ILE A 41 -0.49 22.84 12.62
C ILE A 41 -0.05 24.29 12.81
N LYS A 42 0.46 24.95 11.77
CA LYS A 42 0.95 26.33 11.84
C LYS A 42 -0.12 27.38 11.57
N GLU A 43 -0.96 27.15 10.56
CA GLU A 43 -1.82 28.18 9.96
C GLU A 43 -3.31 27.85 10.08
N ARG A 44 -3.67 26.65 10.58
CA ARG A 44 -5.06 26.13 10.67
C ARG A 44 -5.78 26.07 9.31
N ILE A 45 -5.01 25.96 8.23
CA ILE A 45 -5.54 25.78 6.87
C ILE A 45 -5.73 24.29 6.61
N GLU A 46 -6.98 23.88 6.41
CA GLU A 46 -7.34 22.50 6.05
C GLU A 46 -6.92 22.16 4.61
N PRO A 47 -6.57 20.90 4.30
CA PRO A 47 -6.35 20.48 2.93
C PRO A 47 -7.66 20.51 2.13
N SER A 48 -7.57 21.04 0.91
CA SER A 48 -8.67 21.00 -0.07
C SER A 48 -8.98 19.56 -0.49
N GLU A 49 -10.15 19.35 -1.09
CA GLU A 49 -10.55 18.04 -1.60
C GLU A 49 -9.54 17.48 -2.61
N ALA A 50 -9.02 18.33 -3.50
CA ALA A 50 -8.01 17.93 -4.48
C ALA A 50 -6.68 17.52 -3.82
N GLU A 51 -6.30 18.15 -2.70
CA GLU A 51 -5.12 17.75 -1.94
C GLU A 51 -5.32 16.41 -1.25
N ARG A 52 -6.53 16.16 -0.71
CA ARG A 52 -6.89 14.89 -0.05
C ARG A 52 -6.74 13.69 -0.96
N GLN A 53 -7.06 13.84 -2.25
CA GLN A 53 -6.86 12.79 -3.25
C GLN A 53 -5.39 12.38 -3.45
N ASN A 54 -4.43 13.13 -2.90
CA ASN A 54 -3.01 12.78 -2.94
C ASN A 54 -2.54 12.05 -1.67
N PHE A 55 -3.42 11.71 -0.74
CA PHE A 55 -3.03 11.04 0.51
C PHE A 55 -3.14 9.51 0.44
N HIS A 56 -3.46 8.96 -0.73
CA HIS A 56 -3.72 7.53 -0.91
C HIS A 56 -2.45 6.69 -0.94
N TYR A 57 -2.53 5.49 -0.37
CA TYR A 57 -1.52 4.46 -0.61
C TYR A 57 -1.43 4.15 -2.11
N PRO A 58 -0.27 3.77 -2.64
CA PRO A 58 -0.20 3.18 -3.97
C PRO A 58 -0.82 1.78 -3.97
N GLN A 59 -1.35 1.38 -5.13
CA GLN A 59 -1.91 0.06 -5.38
C GLN A 59 -1.17 -0.63 -6.51
N LEU A 60 -0.89 -1.91 -6.29
CA LEU A 60 -0.40 -2.85 -7.28
C LEU A 60 -1.58 -3.68 -7.77
N ARG A 61 -1.73 -3.81 -9.09
CA ARG A 61 -2.70 -4.69 -9.76
C ARG A 61 -1.99 -5.67 -10.67
N ILE A 62 -2.44 -6.92 -10.68
CA ILE A 62 -1.96 -7.97 -11.56
C ILE A 62 -3.15 -8.63 -12.23
N GLY A 63 -3.30 -8.40 -13.53
CA GLY A 63 -4.26 -9.11 -14.36
C GLY A 63 -3.64 -10.39 -14.90
N TYR A 64 -4.18 -11.53 -14.51
CA TYR A 64 -3.76 -12.84 -15.03
C TYR A 64 -4.80 -13.39 -15.99
N ARG A 65 -4.42 -13.53 -17.26
CA ARG A 65 -5.23 -14.19 -18.29
C ARG A 65 -4.59 -15.53 -18.59
N CYS A 66 -5.15 -16.63 -18.08
CA CYS A 66 -4.63 -17.96 -18.38
C CYS A 66 -4.68 -18.23 -19.89
N GLN A 67 -3.52 -18.49 -20.49
CA GLN A 67 -3.37 -18.82 -21.91
C GLN A 67 -3.01 -20.29 -22.12
N GLY A 68 -3.49 -21.18 -21.25
CA GLY A 68 -3.13 -22.61 -21.28
C GLY A 68 -1.76 -22.92 -20.67
N GLU A 69 -1.08 -21.91 -20.12
CA GLU A 69 0.09 -22.07 -19.26
C GLU A 69 -0.36 -22.72 -17.95
N VAL A 70 0.17 -23.90 -17.65
CA VAL A 70 0.20 -24.44 -16.29
C VAL A 70 1.65 -24.39 -15.86
N PRO A 71 2.12 -23.30 -15.24
CA PRO A 71 3.52 -23.20 -14.86
C PRO A 71 3.85 -24.30 -13.87
N SER A 72 4.68 -25.26 -14.29
CA SER A 72 5.15 -26.34 -13.44
C SER A 72 6.29 -25.84 -12.55
N THR A 73 6.01 -24.83 -11.74
CA THR A 73 6.98 -24.29 -10.78
C THR A 73 6.82 -24.99 -9.43
N THR A 74 7.91 -25.54 -8.91
CA THR A 74 7.96 -26.18 -7.58
C THR A 74 7.99 -25.17 -6.43
N ARG A 75 8.11 -23.86 -6.75
CA ARG A 75 8.12 -22.76 -5.80
C ARG A 75 6.84 -22.76 -4.96
N ALA A 76 6.92 -22.55 -3.65
CA ALA A 76 5.74 -22.51 -2.78
C ALA A 76 4.99 -21.15 -2.79
N TYR A 77 5.64 -20.10 -3.30
CA TYR A 77 5.17 -18.71 -3.33
C TYR A 77 5.19 -18.13 -4.75
N ALA A 78 4.76 -16.88 -4.94
CA ALA A 78 4.71 -16.17 -6.22
C ALA A 78 3.98 -16.98 -7.31
N LYS A 79 2.73 -17.36 -7.02
CA LYS A 79 1.87 -18.15 -7.91
C LYS A 79 0.50 -17.51 -8.03
N VAL A 80 -0.04 -17.51 -9.24
CA VAL A 80 -1.45 -17.23 -9.53
C VAL A 80 -2.16 -18.53 -9.87
N GLN A 81 -3.32 -18.77 -9.25
CA GLN A 81 -4.04 -20.05 -9.38
C GLN A 81 -5.16 -19.99 -10.41
N VAL A 82 -5.89 -18.89 -10.43
CA VAL A 82 -7.08 -18.72 -11.28
C VAL A 82 -6.95 -17.44 -12.10
N PRO A 83 -7.46 -17.41 -13.34
CA PRO A 83 -7.55 -16.16 -14.09
C PRO A 83 -8.37 -15.13 -13.30
N GLY A 84 -7.91 -13.89 -13.29
CA GLY A 84 -8.55 -12.82 -12.53
C GLY A 84 -7.67 -11.60 -12.38
N GLU A 85 -8.26 -10.56 -11.77
CA GLU A 85 -7.56 -9.34 -11.39
C GLU A 85 -7.20 -9.43 -9.90
N TYR A 86 -5.91 -9.37 -9.62
CA TYR A 86 -5.38 -9.38 -8.26
C TYR A 86 -4.96 -7.97 -7.87
N SER A 87 -5.20 -7.54 -6.62
CA SER A 87 -4.74 -6.23 -6.16
C SER A 87 -4.28 -6.22 -4.71
N VAL A 88 -3.43 -5.24 -4.38
CA VAL A 88 -3.04 -4.94 -3.00
C VAL A 88 -2.56 -3.50 -2.88
N THR A 89 -2.88 -2.82 -1.78
CA THR A 89 -2.26 -1.53 -1.43
C THR A 89 -0.91 -1.77 -0.77
N VAL A 90 0.08 -0.93 -1.08
CA VAL A 90 1.47 -1.12 -0.63
C VAL A 90 1.95 0.07 0.19
N THR A 91 2.51 -0.18 1.37
CA THR A 91 3.23 0.81 2.19
C THR A 91 4.74 0.54 2.18
N HIS A 92 5.55 1.55 2.46
CA HIS A 92 7.01 1.48 2.56
C HIS A 92 7.73 0.65 1.45
N PRO A 93 7.38 0.83 0.16
CA PRO A 93 7.92 0.04 -0.95
C PRO A 93 9.46 0.13 -1.09
N ASP A 94 10.10 1.24 -0.70
CA ASP A 94 11.56 1.35 -0.70
C ASP A 94 12.20 0.37 0.31
N ALA A 95 11.60 0.21 1.49
CA ALA A 95 12.08 -0.70 2.52
C ALA A 95 11.75 -2.16 2.19
N PHE A 96 10.57 -2.41 1.61
CA PHE A 96 10.15 -3.74 1.17
C PHE A 96 10.61 -4.08 -0.26
N ARG A 97 11.47 -3.25 -0.88
CA ARG A 97 11.91 -3.39 -2.27
C ARG A 97 12.40 -4.80 -2.59
N LYS A 98 13.25 -5.36 -1.72
CA LYS A 98 13.80 -6.71 -1.91
C LYS A 98 12.68 -7.75 -1.98
N TYR A 99 11.75 -7.73 -1.02
CA TYR A 99 10.61 -8.63 -0.97
C TYR A 99 9.72 -8.47 -2.22
N LEU A 100 9.36 -7.23 -2.58
CA LEU A 100 8.50 -6.96 -3.73
C LEU A 100 9.11 -7.50 -5.04
N LEU A 101 10.41 -7.29 -5.26
CA LEU A 101 11.11 -7.82 -6.43
C LEU A 101 11.20 -9.35 -6.41
N GLU A 102 11.43 -9.97 -5.25
CA GLU A 102 11.45 -11.42 -5.08
C GLU A 102 10.09 -12.08 -5.36
N GLN A 103 8.98 -11.35 -5.18
CA GLN A 103 7.64 -11.82 -5.56
C GLN A 103 7.27 -11.50 -7.00
N LEU A 104 7.57 -10.29 -7.49
CA LEU A 104 7.14 -9.83 -8.81
C LEU A 104 7.93 -10.46 -9.96
N ARG A 105 9.25 -10.64 -9.83
CA ARG A 105 10.06 -11.20 -10.92
C ARG A 105 9.56 -12.60 -11.33
N PRO A 106 9.39 -13.58 -10.41
CA PRO A 106 8.85 -14.88 -10.79
C PRO A 106 7.44 -14.80 -11.36
N LEU A 107 6.58 -13.92 -10.87
CA LEU A 107 5.22 -13.76 -11.42
C LEU A 107 5.25 -13.29 -12.87
N MET A 108 6.12 -12.34 -13.21
CA MET A 108 6.26 -11.80 -14.56
C MET A 108 7.02 -12.74 -15.51
N ASP A 109 7.92 -13.58 -14.97
CA ASP A 109 8.70 -14.55 -15.74
C ASP A 109 7.93 -15.84 -16.01
N ASP A 110 7.21 -16.36 -15.01
CA ASP A 110 6.57 -17.68 -15.05
C ASP A 110 5.13 -17.63 -15.61
N PHE A 111 4.48 -16.45 -15.62
CA PHE A 111 3.08 -16.29 -16.01
C PHE A 111 2.89 -15.11 -16.98
N THR A 112 1.97 -15.27 -17.93
CA THR A 112 1.50 -14.15 -18.75
C THR A 112 0.60 -13.21 -17.94
N VAL A 113 1.21 -12.27 -17.22
CA VAL A 113 0.53 -11.29 -16.37
C VAL A 113 0.69 -9.85 -16.88
N GLN A 114 -0.33 -9.03 -16.65
CA GLN A 114 -0.26 -7.58 -16.82
C GLN A 114 -0.12 -6.92 -15.45
N VAL A 115 1.02 -6.29 -15.19
CA VAL A 115 1.28 -5.56 -13.94
C VAL A 115 0.96 -4.08 -14.13
N GLN A 116 0.14 -3.52 -13.25
CA GLN A 116 -0.22 -2.11 -13.24
C GLN A 116 0.00 -1.50 -11.86
N VAL A 117 0.42 -0.23 -11.83
CA VAL A 117 0.64 0.53 -10.59
C VAL A 117 -0.02 1.90 -10.69
N GLY A 118 -0.78 2.27 -9.67
CA GLY A 118 -1.51 3.54 -9.60
C GLY A 118 -1.87 3.94 -8.17
N PRO A 119 -2.50 5.10 -7.97
CA PRO A 119 -3.05 5.47 -6.67
C PRO A 119 -4.20 4.53 -6.29
N SER A 120 -4.31 4.19 -5.00
CA SER A 120 -5.48 3.51 -4.46
C SER A 120 -6.58 4.52 -4.08
N GLN A 121 -7.68 4.02 -3.50
CA GLN A 121 -8.70 4.84 -2.85
C GLN A 121 -8.59 4.81 -1.31
N GLN A 122 -7.51 4.23 -0.78
CA GLN A 122 -7.28 4.05 0.64
C GLN A 122 -6.29 5.10 1.14
N ASP A 123 -6.76 6.00 2.00
CA ASP A 123 -5.93 7.04 2.60
C ASP A 123 -4.84 6.45 3.52
N ILE A 124 -3.68 7.12 3.56
CA ILE A 124 -2.64 6.90 4.57
C ILE A 124 -3.06 7.61 5.86
N PRO A 125 -3.22 6.91 7.01
CA PRO A 125 -3.47 7.56 8.28
C PRO A 125 -2.34 8.52 8.68
N TYR A 126 -2.72 9.73 9.07
CA TYR A 126 -1.78 10.77 9.53
C TYR A 126 -0.81 10.31 10.62
N PRO A 127 -1.16 9.41 11.57
CA PRO A 127 -0.21 8.97 12.59
C PRO A 127 1.03 8.23 12.04
N TYR A 128 0.98 7.74 10.79
CA TYR A 128 2.09 7.00 10.18
C TYR A 128 3.10 7.90 9.46
N VAL A 129 2.73 9.15 9.15
CA VAL A 129 3.65 10.13 8.55
C VAL A 129 4.25 11.12 9.57
N VAL A 130 3.73 11.13 10.81
CA VAL A 130 4.27 11.94 11.89
C VAL A 130 5.45 11.19 12.51
N GLU A 131 6.68 11.62 12.17
CA GLU A 131 7.90 10.93 12.58
C GLU A 131 8.19 11.03 14.09
N GLN A 132 7.70 12.07 14.78
CA GLN A 132 7.97 12.28 16.20
C GLN A 132 6.77 12.88 16.92
N GLY A 133 6.46 12.35 18.11
CA GLY A 133 5.44 12.91 19.02
C GLY A 133 5.72 14.36 19.45
N ASP A 134 6.91 14.88 19.15
CA ASP A 134 7.35 16.24 19.47
C ASP A 134 6.78 17.28 18.49
N GLU A 135 6.42 16.92 17.25
CA GLU A 135 5.85 17.88 16.28
C GLU A 135 4.46 18.39 16.70
N LEU A 136 3.75 17.64 17.56
CA LEU A 136 2.46 18.02 18.11
C LEU A 136 2.58 18.69 19.48
N ALA A 137 3.66 18.39 20.22
CA ALA A 137 3.91 18.94 21.54
C ALA A 137 4.14 20.46 21.45
N GLY A 138 3.25 21.24 22.05
CA GLY A 138 3.34 22.71 22.06
C GLY A 138 2.62 23.44 20.91
N SER A 139 2.01 22.73 19.96
CA SER A 139 1.24 23.35 18.86
C SER A 139 -0.16 23.84 19.24
N GLY A 140 -0.66 23.40 20.40
CA GLY A 140 -2.06 23.59 20.82
C GLY A 140 -3.08 22.77 20.02
N VAL A 141 -2.65 21.96 19.05
CA VAL A 141 -3.52 21.03 18.30
C VAL A 141 -3.62 19.72 19.04
N THR A 142 -4.85 19.20 19.18
CA THR A 142 -5.07 17.87 19.78
C THR A 142 -5.13 16.77 18.72
N ALA A 143 -4.81 15.53 19.09
CA ALA A 143 -4.98 14.38 18.20
C ALA A 143 -6.45 14.20 17.75
N ALA A 144 -7.40 14.57 18.60
CA ALA A 144 -8.83 14.54 18.29
C ALA A 144 -9.23 15.58 17.24
N GLU A 145 -8.56 16.73 17.22
CA GLU A 145 -8.73 17.75 16.18
C GLU A 145 -8.15 17.28 14.85
N LEU A 146 -6.93 16.73 14.85
CA LEU A 146 -6.33 16.16 13.64
C LEU A 146 -7.16 15.03 13.06
N ALA A 147 -7.73 14.15 13.89
CA ALA A 147 -8.56 13.04 13.43
C ALA A 147 -9.88 13.48 12.76
N ARG A 148 -10.30 14.74 12.93
CA ARG A 148 -11.45 15.30 12.20
C ARG A 148 -11.07 15.85 10.84
N VAL A 149 -9.82 16.29 10.68
CA VAL A 149 -9.33 16.95 9.47
C VAL A 149 -8.57 16.00 8.57
N PHE A 150 -7.84 15.04 9.12
CA PHE A 150 -6.95 14.14 8.39
C PHE A 150 -7.39 12.67 8.55
N PRO A 151 -7.04 11.81 7.58
CA PRO A 151 -7.29 10.38 7.69
C PRO A 151 -6.67 9.82 8.97
N SER A 152 -7.45 9.09 9.75
CA SER A 152 -6.99 8.49 11.02
C SER A 152 -7.02 6.97 10.94
N THR A 153 -6.32 6.32 11.86
CA THR A 153 -6.28 4.85 11.87
C THR A 153 -7.66 4.29 12.18
N ASP A 154 -8.27 3.65 11.19
CA ASP A 154 -9.47 2.84 11.38
C ASP A 154 -9.05 1.40 11.74
N LEU A 155 -9.30 1.00 12.99
CA LEU A 155 -8.99 -0.36 13.44
C LEU A 155 -9.85 -1.42 12.75
N SER A 156 -11.02 -1.06 12.25
CA SER A 156 -11.86 -2.00 11.50
C SER A 156 -11.34 -2.25 10.09
N ALA A 157 -10.53 -1.34 9.55
CA ALA A 157 -9.88 -1.49 8.24
C ALA A 157 -8.62 -2.38 8.29
N ALA A 158 -8.03 -2.58 9.47
CA ALA A 158 -6.87 -3.46 9.66
C ALA A 158 -7.31 -4.94 9.79
N SER A 159 -7.75 -5.53 8.68
CA SER A 159 -8.26 -6.91 8.65
C SER A 159 -7.15 -7.98 8.53
N ASP A 160 -7.43 -9.16 9.07
CA ASP A 160 -6.66 -10.40 8.96
C ASP A 160 -7.32 -11.45 8.04
N ASP A 161 -8.45 -11.13 7.40
CA ASP A 161 -9.32 -12.12 6.75
C ASP A 161 -8.61 -12.97 5.69
N ILE A 162 -7.67 -12.38 4.94
CA ILE A 162 -6.90 -13.12 3.93
C ILE A 162 -5.93 -14.11 4.59
N ALA A 163 -5.25 -13.68 5.65
CA ALA A 163 -4.30 -14.51 6.39
C ALA A 163 -5.00 -15.62 7.18
N ASP A 164 -6.19 -15.35 7.71
CA ASP A 164 -7.02 -16.30 8.45
C ASP A 164 -7.82 -17.25 7.53
N GLY A 165 -7.80 -17.01 6.21
CA GLY A 165 -8.54 -17.80 5.22
C GLY A 165 -10.05 -17.58 5.26
N LEU A 166 -10.50 -16.44 5.81
CA LEU A 166 -11.91 -16.03 5.91
C LEU A 166 -12.38 -15.23 4.69
N TYR A 167 -11.48 -14.87 3.78
CA TYR A 167 -11.79 -14.07 2.60
C TYR A 167 -12.62 -14.86 1.56
N GLU A 168 -13.82 -14.38 1.25
CA GLU A 168 -14.74 -14.97 0.26
C GLU A 168 -14.30 -14.68 -1.19
N TRP A 169 -13.29 -15.43 -1.67
CA TRP A 169 -12.72 -15.25 -3.01
C TRP A 169 -13.70 -15.51 -4.18
N GLU A 170 -14.73 -16.35 -3.99
CA GLU A 170 -15.70 -16.70 -5.03
C GLU A 170 -16.59 -15.52 -5.46
N ARG A 171 -16.70 -14.48 -4.62
CA ARG A 171 -17.54 -13.30 -4.85
C ARG A 171 -16.75 -12.02 -5.02
N ALA A 172 -15.42 -12.09 -4.98
CA ALA A 172 -14.55 -10.93 -5.02
C ALA A 172 -14.35 -10.46 -6.46
N ASP A 173 -14.62 -9.18 -6.72
CA ASP A 173 -14.32 -8.53 -8.00
C ASP A 173 -12.80 -8.39 -8.23
N GLN A 174 -12.02 -8.32 -7.14
CA GLN A 174 -10.56 -8.31 -7.14
C GLN A 174 -10.03 -9.31 -6.10
N LEU A 175 -9.14 -10.19 -6.54
CA LEU A 175 -8.51 -11.20 -5.70
C LEU A 175 -7.35 -10.59 -4.90
N PRO A 176 -7.08 -11.10 -3.67
CA PRO A 176 -5.98 -10.59 -2.87
C PRO A 176 -4.63 -10.98 -3.46
N LEU A 177 -3.73 -10.00 -3.65
CA LEU A 177 -2.37 -10.25 -4.16
C LEU A 177 -1.35 -10.55 -3.04
N ALA A 178 -1.62 -10.13 -1.80
CA ALA A 178 -0.81 -10.43 -0.64
C ALA A 178 -1.68 -10.70 0.58
N LEU A 179 -1.06 -11.21 1.65
CA LEU A 179 -1.76 -11.54 2.90
C LEU A 179 -2.24 -10.29 3.67
N PHE A 180 -1.52 -9.18 3.53
CA PHE A 180 -1.79 -7.95 4.26
C PHE A 180 -1.76 -6.75 3.31
N ASP A 181 -2.71 -5.83 3.51
CA ASP A 181 -2.78 -4.55 2.82
C ASP A 181 -1.87 -3.51 3.49
N ALA A 182 -1.79 -2.32 2.90
CA ALA A 182 -0.91 -1.26 3.40
C ALA A 182 -1.25 -0.80 4.82
N ALA A 183 -2.53 -0.59 5.11
CA ALA A 183 -2.97 -0.09 6.42
C ALA A 183 -2.68 -1.10 7.54
N ARG A 184 -2.90 -2.39 7.28
CA ARG A 184 -2.58 -3.44 8.24
C ARG A 184 -1.08 -3.60 8.47
N VAL A 185 -0.27 -3.46 7.42
CA VAL A 185 1.20 -3.47 7.53
C VAL A 185 1.67 -2.29 8.38
N ASP A 186 1.25 -1.05 8.09
CA ASP A 186 1.66 0.13 8.86
C ASP A 186 1.26 0.03 10.34
N PHE A 187 0.04 -0.45 10.61
CA PHE A 187 -0.40 -0.71 11.98
C PHE A 187 0.56 -1.66 12.71
N SER A 188 0.91 -2.76 12.05
CA SER A 188 1.79 -3.79 12.61
C SER A 188 3.22 -3.28 12.81
N LEU A 189 3.75 -2.50 11.87
CA LEU A 189 5.08 -1.88 11.99
C LEU A 189 5.16 -0.94 13.20
N ARG A 190 4.13 -0.13 13.44
CA ARG A 190 4.07 0.72 14.65
C ARG A 190 4.02 -0.10 15.93
N ARG A 191 3.29 -1.22 15.93
CA ARG A 191 3.24 -2.14 17.08
C ARG A 191 4.57 -2.85 17.31
N LEU A 192 5.28 -3.26 16.25
CA LEU A 192 6.63 -3.82 16.35
C LEU A 192 7.57 -2.83 17.04
N VAL A 193 7.61 -1.57 16.61
CA VAL A 193 8.46 -0.56 17.24
C VAL A 193 8.08 -0.36 18.71
N HIS A 194 6.78 -0.26 19.02
CA HIS A 194 6.32 -0.08 20.40
C HIS A 194 6.70 -1.24 21.32
N TYR A 195 6.50 -2.49 20.87
CA TYR A 195 6.73 -3.67 21.71
C TYR A 195 8.20 -4.09 21.79
N THR A 196 8.97 -3.85 20.74
CA THR A 196 10.39 -4.26 20.68
C THR A 196 11.34 -3.14 21.10
N GLY A 197 10.87 -1.89 21.15
CA GLY A 197 11.72 -0.72 21.36
C GLY A 197 12.78 -0.52 20.27
N SER A 198 12.66 -1.22 19.14
CA SER A 198 13.62 -1.24 18.05
C SER A 198 12.97 -0.83 16.74
N ASP A 199 13.76 -0.22 15.86
CA ASP A 199 13.29 0.06 14.51
C ASP A 199 12.96 -1.25 13.78
N TRP A 200 11.79 -1.31 13.14
CA TRP A 200 11.33 -2.50 12.41
C TRP A 200 12.25 -2.85 11.23
N ARG A 201 13.04 -1.90 10.71
CA ARG A 201 14.04 -2.13 9.66
C ARG A 201 15.23 -2.96 10.13
N HIS A 202 15.39 -3.17 11.44
CA HIS A 202 16.45 -4.02 12.00
C HIS A 202 16.04 -5.49 12.12
N VAL A 203 14.77 -5.83 11.90
CA VAL A 203 14.27 -7.21 11.93
C VAL A 203 14.98 -8.04 10.85
N GLN A 204 15.45 -9.23 11.23
CA GLN A 204 16.11 -10.19 10.34
C GLN A 204 15.12 -11.31 9.95
N PRO A 205 15.26 -11.91 8.75
CA PRO A 205 14.47 -13.07 8.34
C PRO A 205 14.63 -14.29 9.25
#